data_AF-A0A8J6P8N2-F1
#
_entry.id   AF-A0A8J6P8N2-F1
#
_cell.length_a   1.000
_cell.length_b   1.000
_cell.length_c   1.000
_cell.angle_alpha   90.00
_cell.angle_beta   90.00
_cell.angle_gamma   90.00
#
_symmetry.space_group_name_H-M   'P 1'
#
loop_
_entity.id
_entity.type
_entity.pdbx_description
1 polymer ?
#
loop_
_entity_poly.entity_id
_entity_poly.type
_entity_poly.pdbx_seq_one_letter_code
_entity_poly.pdbx_strand_id
1 'polypeptide(L)'
;MYYWPNCQYTHKIPKICFESKHFSALIVAFAIADDLGAVVVIALFYTKSIVWSSLGVSVLFLLGLAIANRLWVRSTLVYAILGLGLWYTILGSGIHATVAGVIVAMFIPARGRYDTDTFLKNVSKNLHAFDCESDSCGYSILLNRTHLNKVKYLDNCAKSYVLTTQPGQAQRQRLSKFCILSSMIK
;
A
#
# COMPACT_ATOMS: atom_id res chain seq x y z
N MET A 1 18.06 -6.67 -4.98
CA MET A 1 18.42 -7.61 -6.07
C MET A 1 18.54 -9.00 -5.47
N TYR A 2 17.41 -9.68 -5.21
CA TYR A 2 17.42 -11.09 -4.83
C TYR A 2 17.17 -11.91 -6.10
N TYR A 3 18.20 -12.02 -6.94
CA TYR A 3 18.30 -13.15 -7.85
C TYR A 3 18.81 -14.31 -7.00
N TRP A 4 18.05 -15.41 -6.94
CA TRP A 4 18.57 -16.68 -6.46
C TRP A 4 18.87 -17.54 -7.71
N PRO A 5 20.08 -17.48 -8.29
CA PRO A 5 20.46 -18.40 -9.34
C PRO A 5 20.88 -19.73 -8.67
N ASN A 6 20.51 -20.85 -9.30
CA ASN A 6 20.88 -22.25 -8.99
C ASN A 6 19.86 -23.09 -8.18
N CYS A 7 18.69 -23.36 -8.77
CA CYS A 7 18.07 -24.68 -8.61
C CYS A 7 18.55 -25.57 -9.77
N GLN A 8 19.55 -26.40 -9.51
CA GLN A 8 19.96 -27.44 -10.46
C GLN A 8 18.91 -28.56 -10.51
N TYR A 9 18.44 -28.88 -11.71
CA TYR A 9 17.57 -30.03 -12.00
C TYR A 9 18.44 -31.30 -12.06
N THR A 10 18.41 -32.12 -11.01
CA THR A 10 18.98 -33.48 -11.07
C THR A 10 17.85 -34.51 -11.03
N HIS A 11 17.83 -35.37 -12.06
CA HIS A 11 16.68 -36.14 -12.55
C HIS A 11 16.34 -37.42 -11.73
N LYS A 12 16.66 -37.53 -10.43
CA LYS A 12 16.44 -38.84 -9.77
C LYS A 12 16.33 -38.90 -8.25
N ILE A 13 15.51 -38.05 -7.60
CA ILE A 13 14.87 -38.33 -6.29
C ILE A 13 13.56 -37.50 -6.26
N PRO A 14 12.42 -37.97 -5.71
CA PRO A 14 11.31 -37.09 -5.37
C PRO A 14 11.73 -36.16 -4.22
N LYS A 15 12.43 -35.07 -4.56
CA LYS A 15 12.65 -33.99 -3.61
C LYS A 15 11.31 -33.31 -3.39
N ILE A 16 10.83 -33.42 -2.17
CA ILE A 16 9.79 -32.56 -1.62
C ILE A 16 10.41 -31.14 -1.63
N CYS A 17 10.29 -30.41 -2.74
CA CYS A 17 10.33 -28.96 -2.72
C CYS A 17 9.03 -28.52 -2.04
N PHE A 18 8.94 -28.76 -0.73
CA PHE A 18 7.97 -28.06 0.10
C PHE A 18 8.38 -26.60 0.00
N GLU A 19 7.63 -25.85 -0.79
CA GLU A 19 7.77 -24.43 -1.06
C GLU A 19 8.08 -23.70 0.25
N SER A 20 9.37 -23.49 0.56
CA SER A 20 9.86 -22.90 1.82
C SER A 20 9.39 -21.45 1.99
N LYS A 21 8.74 -20.89 0.97
CA LYS A 21 8.12 -19.57 0.98
C LYS A 21 7.03 -19.42 2.04
N HIS A 22 6.29 -20.49 2.35
CA HIS A 22 5.18 -20.40 3.31
C HIS A 22 5.65 -20.27 4.77
N PHE A 23 6.71 -20.98 5.16
CA PHE A 23 7.18 -20.99 6.55
C PHE A 23 7.94 -19.71 6.92
N SER A 24 8.71 -19.14 5.98
CA SER A 24 9.42 -17.87 6.21
C SER A 24 8.46 -16.72 6.51
N ALA A 25 7.32 -16.65 5.82
CA ALA A 25 6.32 -15.61 6.07
C ALA A 25 5.68 -15.75 7.46
N LEU A 26 5.45 -16.99 7.93
CA LEU A 26 4.91 -17.25 9.27
C LEU A 26 5.90 -16.86 10.37
N ILE A 27 7.18 -17.22 10.25
CA ILE A 27 8.19 -16.85 11.24
C ILE A 27 8.38 -15.33 11.30
N VAL A 28 8.44 -14.66 10.14
CA VAL A 28 8.60 -13.19 10.09
C VAL A 28 7.40 -12.48 10.71
N ALA A 29 6.18 -12.93 10.41
CA ALA A 29 4.97 -12.38 11.03
C ALA A 29 4.94 -12.61 12.55
N PHE A 30 5.33 -13.80 13.01
CA PHE A 30 5.42 -14.12 14.44
C PHE A 30 6.47 -13.27 15.16
N ALA A 31 7.64 -13.07 14.56
CA ALA A 31 8.70 -12.22 15.12
C ALA A 31 8.22 -10.77 15.33
N ILE A 32 7.56 -10.18 14.33
CA ILE A 32 7.02 -8.82 14.43
C ILE A 32 5.91 -8.73 15.50
N ALA A 33 5.06 -9.76 15.58
CA ALA A 33 3.98 -9.80 16.57
C ALA A 33 4.51 -9.89 18.01
N ASP A 34 5.56 -10.69 18.24
CA ASP A 34 6.22 -10.82 19.54
C ASP A 34 6.88 -9.49 19.96
N ASP A 35 7.62 -8.84 19.04
CA ASP A 35 8.25 -7.53 19.30
C ASP A 35 7.23 -6.45 19.69
N LEU A 36 6.08 -6.39 18.98
CA LEU A 36 4.98 -5.48 19.32
C LEU A 36 4.34 -5.82 20.68
N GLY A 37 4.17 -7.12 20.96
CA GLY A 37 3.61 -7.60 22.22
C GLY A 37 4.48 -7.23 23.42
N ALA A 38 5.79 -7.44 23.31
CA ALA A 38 6.76 -7.08 24.35
C ALA A 38 6.70 -5.59 24.69
N VAL A 39 6.66 -4.72 23.67
CA VAL A 39 6.55 -3.26 23.87
C VAL A 39 5.25 -2.88 24.58
N VAL A 40 4.11 -3.49 24.22
CA VAL A 40 2.81 -3.22 24.86
C VAL A 40 2.81 -3.69 26.32
N VAL A 41 3.34 -4.88 26.60
CA VAL A 41 3.43 -5.42 27.96
C VAL A 41 4.32 -4.52 28.84
N ILE A 42 5.51 -4.15 28.37
CA ILE A 42 6.42 -3.25 29.11
C ILE A 42 5.74 -1.89 29.36
N ALA A 43 5.06 -1.35 28.35
CA ALA A 43 4.33 -0.09 28.49
C ALA A 43 3.25 -0.13 29.59
N LEU A 44 2.47 -1.21 29.67
CA LEU A 44 1.42 -1.37 30.67
C LEU A 44 1.98 -1.56 32.09
N PHE A 45 2.97 -2.45 32.26
CA PHE A 45 3.56 -2.74 33.57
C PHE A 45 4.39 -1.59 34.14
N TYR A 46 4.97 -0.73 33.28
CA TYR A 46 5.78 0.40 33.72
C TYR A 46 4.97 1.70 33.93
N THR A 47 3.65 1.66 33.71
CA THR A 47 2.75 2.81 33.97
C THR A 47 2.48 2.91 35.47
N LYS A 48 3.22 3.78 36.18
CA LYS A 48 3.12 3.93 37.64
C LYS A 48 2.05 4.91 38.13
N SER A 49 1.62 5.85 37.29
CA SER A 49 0.65 6.88 37.68
C SER A 49 -0.27 7.21 36.52
N ILE A 50 -1.56 6.87 36.64
CA ILE A 50 -2.57 7.20 35.62
C ILE A 50 -3.33 8.46 36.04
N VAL A 51 -3.29 9.47 35.19
CA VAL A 51 -4.13 10.67 35.33
C VAL A 51 -5.44 10.44 34.58
N TRP A 52 -6.53 10.21 35.34
CA TRP A 52 -7.85 9.88 34.78
C TRP A 52 -8.45 10.97 33.87
N SER A 53 -8.14 12.25 34.11
CA SER A 53 -8.62 13.36 33.28
C SER A 53 -8.05 13.30 31.86
N SER A 54 -6.73 13.10 31.72
CA SER A 54 -6.06 12.92 30.43
C SER A 54 -6.58 11.68 29.69
N LEU A 55 -6.93 10.63 30.43
CA LEU A 55 -7.51 9.40 29.87
C LEU A 55 -8.90 9.63 29.25
N GLY A 56 -9.72 10.47 29.87
CA GLY A 56 -11.02 10.85 29.29
C GLY A 56 -10.88 11.58 27.94
N VAL A 57 -9.89 12.46 27.84
CA VAL A 57 -9.61 13.20 26.59
C VAL A 57 -9.04 12.28 25.51
N SER A 58 -8.19 11.31 25.87
CA SER A 58 -7.64 10.36 24.89
C SER A 58 -8.73 9.49 24.26
N VAL A 59 -9.74 9.07 25.05
CA VAL A 59 -10.93 8.36 24.54
C VAL A 59 -11.71 9.20 23.52
N LEU A 60 -11.77 10.52 23.69
CA LEU A 60 -12.44 11.42 22.73
C LEU A 60 -11.73 11.44 21.37
N PHE A 61 -10.40 11.50 21.35
CA PHE A 61 -9.62 11.40 20.11
C PHE A 61 -9.76 10.03 19.44
N LEU A 62 -9.79 8.96 20.25
CA LEU A 62 -10.04 7.59 19.80
C LEU A 62 -11.42 7.44 19.14
N LEU A 63 -12.47 8.03 19.74
CA LEU A 63 -13.80 8.09 19.14
C LEU A 63 -13.79 8.90 17.84
N GLY A 64 -13.07 10.02 17.80
CA GLY A 64 -12.89 10.82 16.57
C GLY A 64 -12.28 9.99 15.43
N LEU A 65 -11.24 9.19 15.74
CA LEU A 65 -10.63 8.23 14.80
C LEU A 65 -11.62 7.16 14.33
N ALA A 66 -12.38 6.58 15.26
CA ALA A 66 -13.38 5.56 14.94
C ALA A 66 -14.51 6.11 14.04
N ILE A 67 -14.97 7.33 14.31
CA ILE A 67 -15.98 8.02 13.50
C ILE A 67 -15.42 8.36 12.12
N ALA A 68 -14.20 8.89 12.02
CA ALA A 68 -13.54 9.18 10.75
C ALA A 68 -13.38 7.92 9.88
N ASN A 69 -13.05 6.78 10.51
CA ASN A 69 -12.97 5.48 9.86
C ASN A 69 -14.36 5.02 9.38
N ARG A 70 -15.40 5.21 10.20
CA ARG A 70 -16.78 4.86 9.84
C ARG A 70 -17.34 5.74 8.71
N LEU A 71 -16.95 7.01 8.67
CA LEU A 71 -17.30 7.97 7.62
C LEU A 71 -16.46 7.82 6.34
N TRP A 72 -15.59 6.80 6.26
CA TRP A 72 -14.81 6.47 5.06
C TRP A 72 -13.93 7.63 4.55
N VAL A 73 -13.44 8.48 5.46
CA VAL A 73 -12.55 9.58 5.10
C VAL A 73 -11.20 9.00 4.65
N ARG A 74 -10.84 9.17 3.37
CA ARG A 74 -9.55 8.70 2.80
C ARG A 74 -8.38 9.69 3.00
N SER A 75 -8.59 10.78 3.73
CA SER A 75 -7.55 11.80 3.94
C SER A 75 -6.59 11.38 5.05
N THR A 76 -5.35 11.02 4.69
CA THR A 76 -4.28 10.65 5.63
C THR A 76 -3.98 11.76 6.65
N LEU A 77 -4.15 13.03 6.27
CA LEU A 77 -3.90 14.17 7.15
C LEU A 77 -4.82 14.20 8.38
N VAL A 78 -6.08 13.78 8.22
CA VAL A 78 -7.05 13.76 9.34
C VAL A 78 -6.61 12.76 10.41
N TYR A 79 -6.18 11.56 10.00
CA TYR A 79 -5.67 10.55 10.92
C TYR A 79 -4.36 10.98 11.58
N ALA A 80 -3.49 11.69 10.87
CA ALA A 80 -2.25 12.21 11.42
C ALA A 80 -2.50 13.25 12.53
N ILE A 81 -3.42 14.20 12.30
CA ILE A 81 -3.75 15.23 13.29
C ILE A 81 -4.42 14.61 14.53
N LEU A 82 -5.41 13.74 14.34
CA LEU A 82 -6.06 13.04 15.46
C LEU A 82 -5.07 12.13 16.21
N GLY A 83 -4.17 11.47 15.50
CA GLY A 83 -3.13 10.64 16.10
C GLY A 83 -2.11 11.43 16.92
N LEU A 84 -1.69 12.61 16.45
CA LEU A 84 -0.83 13.52 17.23
C LEU A 84 -1.54 14.03 18.49
N GLY A 85 -2.83 14.35 18.41
CA GLY A 85 -3.65 14.71 19.58
C GLY A 85 -3.75 13.57 20.60
N LEU A 86 -4.00 12.35 20.11
CA LEU A 86 -4.03 11.15 20.95
C LEU A 86 -2.67 10.89 21.61
N TRP A 87 -1.58 11.05 20.86
CA TRP A 87 -0.22 10.88 21.36
C TRP A 87 0.11 11.86 22.50
N TYR A 88 -0.26 13.14 22.35
CA TYR A 88 -0.04 14.17 23.37
C TYR A 88 -0.85 13.89 24.65
N THR A 89 -2.13 13.54 24.52
CA THR A 89 -2.99 13.24 25.66
C THR A 89 -2.56 11.97 26.42
N ILE A 90 -2.09 10.95 25.70
CA ILE A 90 -1.54 9.73 26.28
C ILE A 90 -0.23 10.01 27.03
N LEU A 91 0.67 10.83 26.47
CA LEU A 91 1.89 11.25 27.15
C LEU A 91 1.59 11.94 28.49
N GLY A 92 0.55 12.78 28.53
CA GLY A 92 0.08 13.44 29.76
C GLY A 92 -0.70 12.54 30.73
N SER A 93 -1.05 11.32 30.33
CA SER A 93 -1.77 10.34 31.18
C SER A 93 -0.84 9.40 31.94
N GLY A 94 0.46 9.40 31.64
CA GLY A 94 1.45 8.48 32.20
C GLY A 94 1.55 7.14 31.46
N ILE A 95 0.68 6.89 30.48
CA ILE A 95 0.78 5.75 29.57
C ILE A 95 1.86 6.05 28.53
N HIS A 96 2.63 5.02 28.16
CA HIS A 96 3.66 5.15 27.14
C HIS A 96 3.09 5.62 25.79
N ALA A 97 3.73 6.64 25.22
CA ALA A 97 3.33 7.24 23.96
C ALA A 97 3.41 6.26 22.77
N THR A 98 4.17 5.16 22.91
CA THR A 98 4.26 4.07 21.92
C THR A 98 2.93 3.33 21.75
N VAL A 99 2.17 3.13 22.85
CA VAL A 99 0.85 2.48 22.80
C VAL A 99 -0.13 3.32 21.99
N ALA A 100 -0.07 4.65 22.12
CA ALA A 100 -0.87 5.57 21.29
C ALA A 100 -0.58 5.35 19.80
N GLY A 101 0.70 5.24 19.44
CA GLY A 101 1.12 5.00 18.05
C GLY A 101 0.61 3.67 17.50
N VAL A 102 0.70 2.59 18.28
CA VAL A 102 0.19 1.27 17.87
C VAL A 102 -1.32 1.30 17.63
N ILE A 103 -2.07 1.96 18.52
CA ILE A 103 -3.52 2.13 18.37
C ILE A 103 -3.82 2.91 17.07
N VAL A 104 -3.20 4.08 16.87
CA VAL A 104 -3.41 4.88 15.64
C VAL A 104 -3.08 4.07 14.39
N ALA A 105 -1.98 3.31 14.40
CA ALA A 105 -1.57 2.47 13.28
C ALA A 105 -2.62 1.39 12.95
N MET A 106 -3.27 0.78 13.95
CA MET A 106 -4.37 -0.16 13.72
C MET A 106 -5.61 0.51 13.10
N PHE A 107 -5.85 1.79 13.37
CA PHE A 107 -6.97 2.53 12.80
C PHE A 107 -6.73 3.01 11.37
N ILE A 108 -5.47 3.06 10.89
CA ILE A 108 -5.16 3.48 9.51
C ILE A 108 -5.54 2.36 8.54
N PRO A 109 -6.47 2.58 7.59
CA PRO A 109 -6.88 1.54 6.66
C PRO A 109 -5.75 1.25 5.66
N ALA A 110 -5.20 0.03 5.71
CA ALA A 110 -4.17 -0.47 4.78
C ALA A 110 -4.72 -0.88 3.40
N ARG A 111 -5.87 -0.32 2.97
CA ARG A 111 -6.48 -0.66 1.68
C ARG A 111 -5.80 0.07 0.54
N GLY A 112 -5.51 -0.65 -0.54
CA GLY A 112 -4.95 -0.09 -1.77
C GLY A 112 -5.80 1.07 -2.31
N ARG A 113 -5.13 2.10 -2.83
CA ARG A 113 -5.81 3.30 -3.35
C ARG A 113 -6.68 2.98 -4.58
N TYR A 114 -6.31 1.94 -5.33
CA TYR A 114 -6.94 1.52 -6.58
C TYR A 114 -7.48 0.11 -6.47
N ASP A 115 -8.72 -0.03 -6.90
CA ASP A 115 -9.39 -1.30 -7.09
C ASP A 115 -9.04 -1.86 -8.48
N THR A 116 -8.48 -3.07 -8.53
CA THR A 116 -8.04 -3.71 -9.78
C THR A 116 -9.20 -3.88 -10.75
N ASP A 117 -10.40 -4.18 -10.24
CA ASP A 117 -11.59 -4.40 -11.06
C ASP A 117 -12.04 -3.10 -11.75
N THR A 118 -11.96 -1.98 -11.04
CA THR A 118 -12.23 -0.65 -11.59
C THR A 118 -11.22 -0.26 -12.68
N PHE A 119 -9.93 -0.60 -12.50
CA PHE A 119 -8.90 -0.38 -13.53
C PHE A 119 -9.17 -1.21 -14.79
N LEU A 120 -9.45 -2.51 -14.63
CA LEU A 120 -9.74 -3.41 -15.74
C LEU A 120 -11.00 -2.99 -16.53
N LYS A 121 -12.04 -2.51 -15.84
CA LYS A 121 -13.23 -1.92 -16.49
C LYS A 121 -12.89 -0.70 -17.33
N ASN A 122 -12.05 0.20 -16.83
CA ASN A 122 -11.62 1.38 -17.60
C ASN A 122 -10.76 1.00 -18.79
N VAL A 123 -9.88 0.01 -18.67
CA VAL A 123 -9.06 -0.49 -19.79
C VAL A 123 -9.94 -1.15 -20.86
N SER A 124 -10.82 -2.07 -20.47
CA SER A 124 -11.74 -2.76 -21.40
C SER A 124 -12.65 -1.78 -22.14
N LYS A 125 -13.19 -0.77 -21.43
CA LYS A 125 -14.02 0.29 -22.05
C LYS A 125 -13.26 1.10 -23.12
N ASN A 126 -11.97 1.37 -22.89
CA ASN A 126 -11.13 2.05 -23.88
C ASN A 126 -10.67 1.10 -25.00
N LEU A 127 -10.55 -0.21 -24.72
CA LEU A 127 -10.20 -1.21 -25.72
C LEU A 127 -11.32 -1.42 -26.73
N HIS A 128 -12.58 -1.43 -26.29
CA HIS A 128 -13.73 -1.49 -27.19
C HIS A 128 -13.87 -0.27 -28.11
N ALA A 129 -13.25 0.88 -27.79
CA ALA A 129 -13.18 2.01 -28.72
C ALA A 129 -12.22 1.76 -29.90
N PHE A 130 -11.45 0.66 -29.87
CA PHE A 130 -10.58 0.20 -30.95
C PHE A 130 -11.13 -1.03 -31.68
N ASP A 131 -12.30 -1.56 -31.28
CA ASP A 131 -12.99 -2.59 -32.05
C ASP A 131 -13.54 -1.94 -33.32
N CYS A 132 -12.91 -2.26 -34.45
CA CYS A 132 -13.38 -1.87 -35.77
C CYS A 132 -14.62 -2.70 -36.10
N GLU A 133 -15.81 -2.11 -35.95
CA GLU A 133 -17.04 -2.63 -36.55
C GLU A 133 -16.90 -2.59 -38.07
N SER A 134 -16.84 -3.76 -38.69
CA SER A 134 -16.94 -4.05 -40.13
C SER A 134 -16.01 -3.28 -41.10
N ASP A 135 -15.05 -4.03 -41.63
CA ASP A 135 -14.65 -4.08 -43.05
C ASP A 135 -13.41 -3.34 -43.57
N SER A 136 -12.49 -2.84 -42.73
CA SER A 136 -11.07 -2.67 -43.15
C SER A 136 -10.16 -2.19 -42.02
N CYS A 137 -9.75 -3.10 -41.12
CA CYS A 137 -8.56 -2.83 -40.31
C CYS A 137 -7.33 -3.17 -41.13
N GLY A 138 -6.84 -2.20 -41.91
CA GLY A 138 -5.68 -2.35 -42.77
C GLY A 138 -4.44 -2.85 -42.03
N TYR A 139 -3.61 -3.63 -42.73
CA TYR A 139 -2.39 -4.29 -42.24
C TYR A 139 -1.24 -3.35 -41.83
N SER A 140 -1.48 -2.04 -41.73
CA SER A 140 -0.47 -1.01 -41.45
C SER A 140 -0.73 -0.25 -40.16
N ILE A 141 -1.06 -0.96 -39.08
CA ILE A 141 -1.27 -0.37 -37.74
C ILE A 141 0.04 0.16 -37.13
N LEU A 142 1.21 -0.33 -37.58
CA LEU A 142 2.55 0.01 -37.04
C LEU A 142 3.35 1.04 -37.86
N LEU A 143 2.91 1.41 -39.07
CA LEU A 143 3.56 2.47 -39.87
C LEU A 143 2.95 3.86 -39.67
N ASN A 144 1.81 3.94 -38.99
CA ASN A 144 1.16 5.22 -38.72
C ASN A 144 1.80 5.88 -37.48
N ARG A 145 2.44 7.05 -37.66
CA ARG A 145 3.09 7.78 -36.55
C ARG A 145 2.11 8.09 -35.40
N THR A 146 0.82 8.20 -35.69
CA THR A 146 -0.22 8.38 -34.66
C THR A 146 -0.41 7.14 -33.77
N HIS A 147 -0.28 5.93 -34.33
CA HIS A 147 -0.39 4.68 -33.58
C HIS A 147 0.89 4.36 -32.80
N LEU A 148 2.05 4.66 -33.39
CA LEU A 148 3.35 4.48 -32.72
C LEU A 148 3.50 5.40 -31.49
N ASN A 149 2.90 6.60 -31.52
CA ASN A 149 2.85 7.49 -30.35
C ASN A 149 1.93 6.96 -29.25
N LYS A 150 0.83 6.27 -29.59
CA LYS A 150 -0.05 5.63 -28.60
C LYS A 150 0.62 4.41 -27.95
N VAL A 151 1.35 3.60 -28.70
CA VAL A 151 2.14 2.49 -28.14
C VAL A 151 3.26 3.01 -27.23
N LYS A 152 3.97 4.08 -27.63
CA LYS A 152 4.96 4.74 -26.77
C LYS A 152 4.36 5.34 -25.50
N TYR A 153 3.12 5.83 -25.57
CA TYR A 153 2.40 6.31 -24.38
C TYR A 153 2.10 5.15 -23.42
N LEU A 154 1.64 4.00 -23.93
CA LEU A 154 1.37 2.80 -23.14
C LEU A 154 2.64 2.21 -22.51
N ASP A 155 3.75 2.14 -23.26
CA ASP A 155 5.04 1.67 -22.73
C ASP A 155 5.55 2.57 -21.59
N ASN A 156 5.49 3.89 -21.78
CA ASN A 156 5.87 4.85 -20.73
C ASN A 156 4.95 4.77 -19.50
N CYS A 157 3.65 4.54 -19.70
CA CYS A 157 2.69 4.36 -18.61
C CYS A 157 2.96 3.06 -17.84
N ALA A 158 3.13 1.93 -18.55
CA ALA A 158 3.45 0.64 -17.95
C ALA A 158 4.77 0.69 -17.17
N LYS A 159 5.79 1.36 -17.71
CA LYS A 159 7.06 1.61 -17.03
C LYS A 159 6.87 2.42 -15.75
N SER A 160 5.96 3.38 -15.73
CA SER A 160 5.62 4.11 -14.49
C SER A 160 4.94 3.22 -13.45
N TYR A 161 4.04 2.33 -13.85
CA TYR A 161 3.39 1.37 -12.96
C TYR A 161 4.40 0.38 -12.34
N VAL A 162 5.29 -0.21 -13.15
CA VAL A 162 6.35 -1.13 -12.68
C VAL A 162 7.31 -0.43 -11.71
N LEU A 163 7.67 0.83 -11.97
CA LEU A 163 8.55 1.59 -11.09
C LEU A 163 7.90 1.95 -9.74
N THR A 164 6.57 1.99 -9.67
CA THR A 164 5.85 2.18 -8.39
C THR A 164 5.70 0.89 -7.57
N THR A 165 5.83 -0.29 -8.20
CA THR A 165 5.70 -1.58 -7.52
C THR A 165 7.04 -2.16 -7.02
N GLN A 166 8.19 -1.63 -7.45
CA GLN A 166 9.50 -2.10 -6.97
C GLN A 166 10.02 -1.26 -5.79
N PRO A 167 10.18 -1.82 -4.58
CA PRO A 167 10.81 -1.11 -3.48
C PRO A 167 12.30 -0.95 -3.78
N GLY A 168 12.76 0.29 -4.01
CA GLY A 168 14.19 0.62 -4.01
C GLY A 168 14.81 1.29 -5.24
N GLN A 169 14.03 1.89 -6.16
CA GLN A 169 14.59 2.67 -7.29
C GLN A 169 13.91 4.05 -7.44
N ALA A 170 14.01 4.89 -6.41
CA ALA A 170 13.32 6.19 -6.32
C ALA A 170 14.14 7.42 -6.76
N GLN A 171 15.14 7.30 -7.66
CA GLN A 171 16.06 8.44 -7.89
C GLN A 171 16.36 8.84 -9.33
N ARG A 172 15.57 8.39 -10.32
CA ARG A 172 15.70 8.89 -11.71
C ARG A 172 14.36 9.11 -12.40
N GLN A 173 13.55 10.05 -11.90
CA GLN A 173 12.34 10.50 -12.60
C GLN A 173 12.17 12.02 -12.47
N ARG A 174 12.74 12.77 -13.41
CA ARG A 174 12.44 14.20 -13.59
C ARG A 174 11.55 14.49 -14.82
N LEU A 175 11.11 13.46 -15.55
CA LEU A 175 10.39 13.63 -16.83
C LEU A 175 9.23 12.64 -17.07
N SER A 176 8.42 12.32 -16.04
CA SER A 176 7.21 11.47 -16.21
C SER A 176 5.93 12.07 -15.64
N LYS A 177 5.89 13.38 -15.36
CA LYS A 177 4.68 14.04 -14.81
C LYS A 177 3.48 14.09 -15.78
N PHE A 178 3.67 13.78 -17.06
CA PHE A 178 2.62 13.93 -18.07
C PHE A 178 1.58 12.80 -18.09
N CYS A 179 1.92 11.60 -17.62
CA CYS A 179 0.97 10.47 -17.61
C CYS A 179 0.01 10.55 -16.41
N ILE A 180 0.53 10.95 -15.25
CA ILE A 180 -0.24 11.05 -13.99
C ILE A 180 -1.25 12.21 -14.05
N LEU A 181 -0.93 13.34 -14.68
CA LEU A 181 -1.84 14.49 -14.74
C LEU A 181 -3.09 14.22 -15.60
N SER A 182 -2.96 13.42 -16.66
CA SER A 182 -4.08 13.16 -17.58
C SER A 182 -5.13 12.19 -17.02
N SER A 183 -4.81 11.37 -16.02
CA SER A 183 -5.76 10.48 -15.35
C SER A 183 -6.40 11.08 -14.09
N MET A 184 -5.96 12.27 -13.64
CA MET A 184 -6.43 12.92 -12.41
C MET A 184 -7.52 13.99 -12.65
N ILE A 185 -7.89 14.26 -13.91
CA ILE A 185 -8.89 15.28 -14.30
C ILE A 185 -10.21 14.63 -14.81
N LYS A 186 -10.38 13.31 -14.66
CA LYS A 186 -11.64 12.63 -15.04
C LYS A 186 -12.10 11.65 -13.98
#